data_AF-A0A8J3WK37-F1
#
_entry.id   AF-A0A8J3WK37-F1
#
_cell.length_a   1.000
_cell.length_b   1.000
_cell.length_c   1.000
_cell.angle_alpha   90.00
_cell.angle_beta   90.00
_cell.angle_gamma   90.00
#
_symmetry.space_group_name_H-M   'P 1'
#
loop_
_entity.id
_entity.type
_entity.pdbx_description
1 polymer ?
#
loop_
_entity_poly.entity_id
_entity_poly.type
_entity_poly.pdbx_seq_one_letter_code
_entity_poly.pdbx_strand_id
1 'polypeptide(L)' 'MTEHQDDRAPLVDLAPKRWQCCHCGGTGVDSYSETCLHCEGLGFC' A
#
# COMPACT_ATOMS: atom_id res chain seq x y z
N MET A 1 -22.06 0.29 -39.90
CA MET A 1 -20.77 -0.44 -39.82
C MET A 1 -19.74 0.65 -39.58
N THR A 2 -19.23 0.87 -38.38
CA THR A 2 -18.42 -0.09 -37.61
C THR A 2 -18.48 0.23 -36.12
N GLU A 3 -18.48 -0.82 -35.31
CA GLU A 3 -18.66 -0.88 -33.86
C GLU A 3 -17.59 -0.09 -33.07
N HIS A 4 -18.00 0.49 -31.93
CA HIS A 4 -17.10 1.00 -30.89
C HIS A 4 -16.29 -0.17 -30.31
N GLN A 5 -15.02 -0.27 -30.67
CA GLN A 5 -14.14 -1.34 -30.18
C GLN A 5 -13.65 -1.02 -28.76
N ASP A 6 -14.30 -1.67 -27.80
CA ASP A 6 -13.68 -2.42 -26.70
C ASP A 6 -12.56 -1.69 -25.94
N ASP A 7 -13.02 -0.79 -25.08
CA ASP A 7 -12.40 -0.35 -23.83
C ASP A 7 -12.15 -1.55 -22.90
N ARG A 8 -11.26 -2.47 -23.28
CA ARG A 8 -10.81 -3.57 -22.42
C ARG A 8 -9.31 -3.49 -22.21
N ALA A 9 -8.87 -2.32 -21.73
CA ALA A 9 -7.70 -2.32 -20.88
C ALA A 9 -7.96 -3.30 -19.74
N PRO A 10 -7.04 -4.24 -19.43
CA PRO A 10 -7.20 -5.08 -18.26
C PRO A 10 -7.45 -4.16 -17.06
N LEU A 11 -8.50 -4.45 -16.29
CA LEU A 11 -8.74 -3.82 -14.99
C LEU A 11 -7.51 -4.13 -14.14
N VAL A 12 -6.51 -3.24 -14.19
CA VAL A 12 -5.35 -3.30 -13.34
C VAL A 12 -5.91 -3.08 -11.95
N ASP A 13 -5.88 -4.14 -11.14
CA ASP A 13 -6.15 -4.04 -9.72
C ASP A 13 -5.06 -3.15 -9.14
N LEU A 14 -5.34 -1.85 -9.11
CA LEU A 14 -4.44 -0.84 -8.61
C LEU A 14 -4.54 -0.91 -7.09
N ALA A 15 -4.06 -2.01 -6.53
CA ALA A 15 -3.96 -2.19 -5.10
C ALA A 15 -3.26 -0.95 -4.54
N PRO A 16 -3.88 -0.24 -3.57
CA PRO A 16 -3.33 1.00 -3.07
C PRO A 16 -1.91 0.72 -2.58
N LYS A 17 -0.94 1.42 -3.19
CA LYS A 17 0.46 1.31 -2.81
C LYS A 17 0.57 1.79 -1.38
N ARG A 18 0.75 0.85 -0.45
CA ARG A 18 1.00 1.15 0.96
C ARG A 18 2.39 1.76 1.09
N TRP A 19 2.44 2.95 1.66
CA TRP A 19 3.71 3.60 1.96
C TRP A 19 4.30 2.96 3.21
N GLN A 20 5.57 2.55 3.17
CA GLN A 20 6.24 2.10 4.39
C GLN A 20 6.17 3.21 5.43
N CYS A 21 5.90 2.83 6.67
CA CYS A 21 5.88 3.79 7.77
C CYS A 21 7.26 4.43 7.90
N CYS A 22 7.33 5.75 7.74
CA CYS A 22 8.58 6.51 7.78
C CYS A 22 9.29 6.44 9.14
N HIS A 23 8.56 6.10 10.20
CA HIS A 23 9.09 6.07 11.56
C HIS A 23 9.79 4.77 11.91
N CYS A 24 9.23 3.62 11.49
CA CYS A 24 9.82 2.30 11.75
C CYS A 24 10.48 1.67 10.53
N GLY A 25 10.50 2.35 9.37
CA GLY A 25 10.99 1.77 8.11
C GLY A 25 10.18 0.55 7.65
N GLY A 26 8.94 0.45 8.13
CA GLY A 26 8.01 -0.64 7.84
C GLY A 26 8.21 -1.94 8.60
N THR A 27 8.99 -1.95 9.68
CA THR A 27 9.13 -3.12 10.57
C THR A 27 7.92 -3.33 11.48
N GLY A 28 7.11 -2.27 11.70
CA GLY A 28 6.02 -2.28 12.68
C GLY A 28 6.49 -2.11 14.13
N VAL A 29 7.80 -2.01 14.38
CA VAL A 29 8.36 -1.88 15.73
C VAL A 29 9.35 -0.72 15.82
N ASP A 30 9.48 -0.14 17.00
CA ASP A 30 10.48 0.90 17.27
C ASP A 30 11.84 0.32 17.66
N SER A 31 12.78 1.19 18.03
CA SER A 31 14.15 0.82 18.45
C SER A 31 14.23 -0.02 19.72
N TYR A 32 13.18 -0.01 20.54
CA TYR A 32 13.06 -0.80 21.76
C TYR A 32 12.30 -2.11 21.54
N SER A 33 12.01 -2.43 20.27
CA SER A 33 11.19 -3.59 19.87
C SER A 33 9.75 -3.52 20.37
N GLU A 34 9.27 -2.32 20.71
CA GLU A 34 7.86 -2.10 21.06
C GLU A 34 7.05 -1.80 19.79
N THR A 35 5.73 -1.98 19.86
CA THR A 35 4.82 -1.68 18.75
C THR A 35 4.95 -0.22 18.35
N CYS A 36 5.26 0.03 17.08
CA CYS A 36 5.40 1.38 16.56
C CYS A 36 4.05 2.12 16.62
N LEU A 37 3.94 3.13 17.50
CA LEU A 37 2.70 3.91 17.71
C LEU A 37 2.27 4.72 16.48
N HIS A 38 3.17 4.98 15.53
CA HIS A 38 2.87 5.74 14.32
C HIS A 38 2.12 4.94 13.26
N CYS A 39 2.28 3.62 13.26
CA CYS A 39 1.60 2.72 12.34
C CYS A 39 0.83 1.63 13.08
N GLU A 40 0.69 1.73 14.40
CA GLU A 40 0.02 0.75 15.26
C GLU A 40 0.49 -0.71 15.02
N GLY A 41 1.77 -0.88 14.69
CA GLY A 41 2.36 -2.19 14.39
C GLY A 41 2.20 -2.68 12.95
N LEU A 42 1.57 -1.90 12.08
CA LEU A 42 1.25 -2.32 10.72
C LEU A 42 2.43 -2.22 9.74
N GLY A 43 3.40 -1.33 10.01
CA GLY A 43 4.55 -1.11 9.14
C GLY A 43 4.24 -0.28 7.88
N PHE A 44 3.02 0.23 7.75
CA PHE A 44 2.64 1.14 6.67
C PHE A 44 1.66 2.20 7.18
N CYS A 45 1.60 3.32 6.48
CA CYS A 45 0.65 4.42 6.70
C CYS A 45 -0.44 4.42 5.63
#